data_AF-A0AB73HGJ0-F1
#
_entry.id   AF-A0AB73HGJ0-F1
#
_cell.length_a   1.000
_cell.length_b   1.000
_cell.length_c   1.000
_cell.angle_alpha   90.00
_cell.angle_beta   90.00
_cell.angle_gamma   90.00
#
_symmetry.space_group_name_H-M   'P 1'
#
loop_
_entity.id
_entity.type
_entity.pdbx_description
1 polymer ?
#
loop_
_entity_poly.entity_id
_entity_poly.type
_entity_poly.pdbx_seq_one_letter_code
_entity_poly.pdbx_strand_id
1 'polypeptide(L)'
;MAGIKMHHCYHVGCHELLPFEVKYCRKHTINKIRTPEDSKRDKFYNQYKRDKEANSFYHSKRWTDTRNYIVARDMYVSGVSEAILNDKDIIVDHIIPLKLLSGDDRYEMSNLWLLSRKEHNIKTKLEQSMKPNQLRHVSKDWWAKVIKEKL
;
A
#
# COMPACT_ATOMS: atom_id res chain seq x y z
N MET A 1 18.08 15.93 -41.37
CA MET A 1 18.61 15.47 -40.07
C MET A 1 17.40 15.12 -39.21
N ALA A 2 17.23 13.85 -38.81
CA ALA A 2 16.09 13.46 -37.98
C ALA A 2 16.26 14.08 -36.58
N GLY A 3 15.31 14.92 -36.16
CA GLY A 3 15.35 15.55 -34.85
C GLY A 3 15.19 14.50 -33.76
N ILE A 4 16.13 14.45 -32.81
CA ILE A 4 16.05 13.56 -31.66
C ILE A 4 14.89 14.04 -30.78
N LYS A 5 13.88 13.19 -30.58
CA LYS A 5 12.76 13.47 -29.69
C LYS A 5 13.28 13.53 -28.24
N MET A 6 12.91 14.58 -27.51
CA MET A 6 13.34 14.80 -26.13
C MET A 6 12.15 14.69 -25.17
N HIS A 7 12.39 14.32 -23.92
CA HIS A 7 11.40 14.35 -22.84
C HIS A 7 12.05 14.69 -21.49
N HIS A 8 11.26 15.09 -20.50
CA HIS A 8 11.76 15.26 -19.13
C HIS A 8 12.00 13.91 -18.46
N CYS A 9 13.01 13.84 -17.61
CA CYS A 9 13.28 12.73 -16.71
C CYS A 9 12.01 12.26 -15.98
N TYR A 10 11.82 10.94 -15.87
CA TYR A 10 10.62 10.37 -15.25
C TYR A 10 10.62 10.44 -13.72
N HIS A 11 11.66 10.99 -13.08
CA HIS A 11 11.66 11.22 -11.63
C HIS A 11 10.79 12.45 -11.31
N VAL A 12 9.86 12.30 -10.37
CA VAL A 12 8.95 13.37 -9.96
C VAL A 12 9.76 14.58 -9.49
N GLY A 13 9.49 15.76 -10.06
CA GLY A 13 10.21 17.00 -9.74
C GLY A 13 11.58 17.15 -10.43
N CYS A 14 11.98 16.22 -11.30
CA CYS A 14 13.18 16.36 -12.12
C CYS A 14 12.82 16.83 -13.53
N HIS A 15 13.31 18.02 -13.91
CA HIS A 15 13.03 18.63 -15.21
C HIS A 15 14.15 18.44 -16.25
N GLU A 16 15.13 17.59 -15.97
CA GLU A 16 16.27 17.34 -16.87
C GLU A 16 15.78 16.74 -18.20
N LEU A 17 16.18 17.35 -19.33
CA LEU A 17 15.79 16.93 -20.68
C LEU A 17 16.68 15.79 -21.17
N LEU A 18 16.06 14.73 -21.67
CA LEU A 18 16.72 13.50 -22.09
C LEU A 18 16.23 13.09 -23.49
N PRO A 19 17.08 12.44 -24.29
CA PRO A 19 16.64 11.73 -25.49
C PRO A 19 15.54 10.72 -25.13
N PHE A 20 14.56 10.52 -26.02
CA PHE A 20 13.41 9.62 -25.81
C PHE A 20 13.77 8.18 -25.42
N GLU A 21 14.97 7.74 -25.75
CA GLU A 21 15.49 6.41 -25.39
C GLU A 21 15.92 6.31 -23.91
N VAL A 22 16.16 7.44 -23.24
CA VAL A 22 16.76 7.51 -21.90
C VAL A 22 15.72 7.99 -20.87
N LYS A 23 15.14 7.06 -20.11
CA LYS A 23 14.02 7.34 -19.17
C LYS A 23 14.38 8.23 -17.98
N TYR A 24 15.61 8.12 -17.47
CA TYR A 24 16.07 8.81 -16.26
C TYR A 24 17.43 9.44 -16.50
N CYS A 25 17.67 10.60 -15.91
CA CYS A 25 18.98 11.26 -16.02
C CYS A 25 20.03 10.52 -15.18
N ARG A 26 21.31 10.85 -15.38
CA ARG A 26 22.43 10.20 -14.66
C ARG A 26 22.26 10.21 -13.14
N LYS A 27 21.65 11.27 -12.58
CA LYS A 27 21.35 11.37 -11.14
C LYS A 27 20.32 10.33 -10.68
N HIS A 28 19.36 10.01 -11.53
CA HIS A 28 18.24 9.11 -11.22
C HIS A 28 18.39 7.70 -11.79
N THR A 29 19.37 7.44 -12.66
CA THR A 29 19.76 6.08 -13.04
C THR A 29 20.49 5.39 -11.89
N ILE A 30 21.36 6.09 -11.17
CA ILE A 30 22.13 5.54 -10.03
C ILE A 30 21.21 5.04 -8.91
N ASN A 31 20.11 5.74 -8.65
CA ASN A 31 19.14 5.36 -7.60
C ASN A 31 18.16 4.24 -8.01
N LYS A 32 18.24 3.71 -9.24
CA LYS A 32 17.35 2.65 -9.74
C LYS A 32 18.06 1.46 -10.38
N ILE A 33 19.40 1.40 -10.38
CA ILE A 33 20.08 0.15 -10.70
C ILE A 33 19.77 -0.82 -9.56
N ARG A 34 18.78 -1.68 -9.79
CA ARG A 34 18.43 -2.77 -8.87
C ARG A 34 19.69 -3.61 -8.72
N THR A 35 20.32 -3.52 -7.56
CA THR A 35 21.56 -4.25 -7.33
C THR A 35 21.21 -5.74 -7.16
N PRO A 36 22.14 -6.66 -7.48
CA PRO A 36 22.00 -8.06 -7.09
C PRO A 36 21.71 -8.21 -5.59
N GLU A 37 22.21 -7.29 -4.77
CA GLU A 37 21.99 -7.19 -3.33
C GLU A 37 20.54 -6.83 -3.00
N ASP A 38 19.90 -5.90 -3.73
CA ASP A 38 18.47 -5.59 -3.57
C ASP A 38 17.59 -6.78 -3.95
N SER A 39 17.92 -7.49 -5.03
CA SER A 39 17.20 -8.70 -5.45
C SER A 39 17.36 -9.83 -4.43
N LYS A 40 18.56 -9.99 -3.86
CA LYS A 40 18.83 -10.91 -2.74
C LYS A 40 18.08 -10.49 -1.47
N ARG A 41 17.99 -9.18 -1.17
CA ARG A 41 17.22 -8.65 -0.03
C ARG A 41 15.72 -8.90 -0.21
N ASP A 42 15.18 -8.67 -1.39
CA ASP A 42 13.78 -8.94 -1.73
C ASP A 42 13.49 -10.45 -1.63
N LYS A 43 14.37 -11.31 -2.15
CA LYS A 43 14.26 -12.78 -1.99
C LYS A 43 14.36 -13.23 -0.54
N PHE A 44 15.33 -12.71 0.21
CA PHE A 44 15.53 -13.02 1.62
C PHE A 44 14.33 -12.56 2.47
N TYR A 45 13.79 -11.36 2.20
CA TYR A 45 12.58 -10.87 2.84
C TYR A 45 11.37 -11.77 2.50
N ASN A 46 11.18 -12.12 1.23
CA ASN A 46 10.13 -13.04 0.81
C ASN A 46 10.29 -14.47 1.39
N GLN A 47 11.51 -14.93 1.62
CA GLN A 47 11.81 -16.29 2.07
C GLN A 47 11.76 -16.43 3.60
N TYR A 48 12.21 -15.42 4.36
CA TYR A 48 12.42 -15.49 5.80
C TYR A 48 11.55 -14.51 6.62
N LYS A 49 10.99 -13.46 6.01
CA LYS A 49 10.19 -12.43 6.70
C LYS A 49 8.73 -12.38 6.27
N ARG A 50 8.40 -12.87 5.07
CA ARG A 50 7.02 -12.88 4.58
C ARG A 50 6.25 -13.97 5.29
N ASP A 51 5.30 -13.53 6.10
CA ASP A 51 4.34 -14.39 6.75
C ASP A 51 3.56 -15.18 5.67
N LYS A 52 3.86 -16.48 5.56
CA LYS A 52 3.26 -17.37 4.57
C LYS A 52 1.76 -17.51 4.77
N GLU A 53 1.30 -17.40 6.02
CA GLU A 53 -0.11 -17.47 6.37
C GLU A 53 -0.82 -16.21 5.90
N ALA A 54 -0.28 -15.03 6.23
CA ALA A 54 -0.83 -13.76 5.74
C ALA A 54 -0.81 -13.70 4.20
N ASN A 55 0.25 -14.18 3.56
CA ASN A 55 0.31 -14.23 2.11
C ASN A 55 -0.79 -15.15 1.53
N SER A 56 -0.96 -16.35 2.06
CA SER A 56 -2.01 -17.28 1.63
C SER A 56 -3.41 -16.69 1.85
N PHE A 57 -3.63 -16.00 2.96
CA PHE A 57 -4.88 -15.30 3.25
C PHE A 57 -5.24 -14.29 2.14
N TYR A 58 -4.32 -13.39 1.79
CA TYR A 58 -4.59 -12.35 0.79
C TYR A 58 -4.72 -12.90 -0.64
N HIS A 59 -4.29 -14.14 -0.90
CA HIS A 59 -4.51 -14.83 -2.19
C HIS A 59 -5.72 -15.77 -2.16
N SER A 60 -6.40 -15.90 -1.02
CA SER A 60 -7.56 -16.79 -0.88
C SER A 60 -8.77 -16.25 -1.63
N LYS A 61 -9.58 -17.14 -2.22
CA LYS A 61 -10.85 -16.77 -2.87
C LYS A 61 -11.78 -16.04 -1.91
N ARG A 62 -11.89 -16.53 -0.66
CA ARG A 62 -12.74 -15.93 0.38
C ARG A 62 -12.34 -14.47 0.66
N TRP A 63 -11.05 -14.16 0.71
CA TRP A 63 -10.59 -12.78 0.84
C TRP A 63 -10.95 -11.94 -0.38
N THR A 64 -10.73 -12.45 -1.59
CA THR A 64 -11.10 -11.73 -2.83
C THR A 64 -12.59 -11.37 -2.86
N ASP A 65 -13.46 -12.32 -2.52
CA ASP A 65 -14.91 -12.10 -2.48
C ASP A 65 -15.29 -11.09 -1.39
N THR A 66 -14.69 -11.21 -0.20
CA THR A 66 -14.88 -10.25 0.92
C THR A 66 -14.42 -8.85 0.54
N ARG A 67 -13.23 -8.72 -0.06
CA ARG A 67 -12.67 -7.46 -0.54
C ARG A 67 -13.63 -6.78 -1.51
N ASN A 68 -14.14 -7.53 -2.50
CA ASN A 68 -15.04 -6.98 -3.51
C ASN A 68 -16.35 -6.48 -2.88
N TYR A 69 -16.88 -7.23 -1.90
CA TYR A 69 -18.03 -6.78 -1.12
C TYR A 69 -17.76 -5.46 -0.38
N ILE A 70 -16.62 -5.33 0.31
CA ILE A 70 -16.27 -4.11 1.05
C ILE A 70 -16.14 -2.91 0.12
N VAL A 71 -15.48 -3.08 -1.03
CA VAL A 71 -15.36 -2.01 -2.05
C VAL A 71 -16.74 -1.54 -2.53
N ALA A 72 -17.66 -2.48 -2.78
CA ALA A 72 -19.02 -2.17 -3.20
C ALA A 72 -19.85 -1.51 -2.08
N ARG A 73 -19.77 -2.05 -0.86
CA ARG A 73 -20.43 -1.51 0.35
C ARG A 73 -20.03 -0.06 0.60
N ASP A 74 -18.74 0.23 0.49
CA ASP A 74 -18.18 1.56 0.76
C ASP A 74 -18.26 2.48 -0.48
N MET A 75 -18.90 2.05 -1.57
CA MET A 75 -19.12 2.83 -2.79
C MET A 75 -17.84 3.50 -3.34
N TYR A 76 -16.71 2.81 -3.25
CA TYR A 76 -15.40 3.34 -3.65
C TYR A 76 -14.93 4.58 -2.84
N VAL A 77 -15.56 4.90 -1.71
CA VAL A 77 -15.24 6.08 -0.88
C VAL A 77 -14.28 5.71 0.25
N SER A 78 -13.20 6.48 0.40
CA SER A 78 -12.26 6.30 1.53
C SER A 78 -12.95 6.53 2.87
N GLY A 79 -12.71 5.63 3.82
CA GLY A 79 -13.16 5.76 5.21
C GLY A 79 -12.41 6.82 6.03
N VAL A 80 -11.47 7.56 5.44
CA VAL A 80 -10.69 8.60 6.11
C VAL A 80 -10.85 9.97 5.44
N SER A 81 -10.56 10.07 4.15
CA SER A 81 -10.63 11.33 3.40
C SER A 81 -11.97 11.58 2.73
N GLU A 82 -12.88 10.60 2.71
CA GLU A 82 -14.15 10.64 1.97
C GLU A 82 -13.97 10.86 0.45
N ALA A 83 -12.75 10.70 -0.05
CA ALA A 83 -12.45 10.79 -1.47
C ALA A 83 -12.91 9.52 -2.20
N ILE A 84 -13.41 9.70 -3.43
CA ILE A 84 -13.69 8.59 -4.35
C ILE A 84 -12.36 8.05 -4.87
N LEU A 85 -12.14 6.75 -4.67
CA LEU A 85 -10.92 6.05 -5.03
C LEU A 85 -11.06 5.35 -6.38
N ASN A 86 -9.96 5.35 -7.15
CA ASN A 86 -9.86 4.54 -8.35
C ASN A 86 -9.29 3.15 -8.03
N ASP A 87 -9.50 2.18 -8.93
CA ASP A 87 -9.06 0.79 -8.74
C ASP A 87 -7.58 0.61 -8.41
N LYS A 88 -6.71 1.52 -8.88
CA LYS A 88 -5.27 1.46 -8.62
C LYS A 88 -4.89 1.94 -7.22
N ASP A 89 -5.81 2.63 -6.54
CA ASP A 89 -5.57 3.25 -5.24
C ASP A 89 -6.34 2.61 -4.09
N ILE A 90 -7.34 1.79 -4.40
CA ILE A 90 -8.17 1.07 -3.43
C ILE A 90 -7.37 0.01 -2.68
N ILE A 91 -7.38 0.13 -1.36
CA ILE A 91 -6.92 -0.87 -0.40
C ILE A 91 -8.05 -1.16 0.58
N VAL A 92 -8.43 -2.43 0.71
CA VAL A 92 -9.27 -2.88 1.83
C VAL A 92 -8.32 -3.32 2.92
N ASP A 93 -8.42 -2.69 4.08
CA ASP A 93 -7.51 -2.88 5.21
C ASP A 93 -8.27 -3.35 6.45
N HIS A 94 -7.57 -3.96 7.40
CA HIS A 94 -8.15 -4.34 8.69
C HIS A 94 -7.98 -3.22 9.72
N ILE A 95 -9.01 -2.92 10.51
CA ILE A 95 -8.93 -1.95 11.62
C ILE A 95 -8.05 -2.52 12.75
N ILE A 96 -8.31 -3.77 13.15
CA ILE A 96 -7.45 -4.60 13.98
C ILE A 96 -6.58 -5.46 13.05
N PRO A 97 -5.24 -5.34 13.09
CA PRO A 97 -4.35 -5.98 12.11
C PRO A 97 -4.54 -7.50 12.00
N LEU A 98 -4.47 -8.04 10.78
CA LEU A 98 -4.62 -9.47 10.46
C LEU A 98 -3.83 -10.40 11.39
N LYS A 99 -2.59 -10.03 11.76
CA LYS A 99 -1.70 -10.80 12.66
C LYS A 99 -2.26 -11.01 14.08
N LEU A 100 -3.29 -10.26 14.48
CA LEU A 100 -3.93 -10.34 15.80
C LEU A 100 -5.27 -11.09 15.76
N LEU A 101 -5.68 -11.56 14.57
CA LEU A 101 -6.96 -12.21 14.30
C LEU A 101 -6.78 -13.70 13.99
N SER A 102 -7.81 -14.47 14.28
CA SER A 102 -7.86 -15.93 14.05
C SER A 102 -9.17 -16.34 13.38
N GLY A 103 -9.14 -17.40 12.58
CA GLY A 103 -10.35 -17.99 12.02
C GLY A 103 -11.21 -16.99 11.23
N ASP A 104 -12.50 -16.96 11.55
CA ASP A 104 -13.49 -16.16 10.84
C ASP A 104 -13.41 -14.66 11.15
N ASP A 105 -12.79 -14.25 12.27
CA ASP A 105 -12.58 -12.84 12.64
C ASP A 105 -11.84 -12.05 11.56
N ARG A 106 -11.06 -12.74 10.72
CA ARG A 106 -10.30 -12.16 9.61
C ARG A 106 -11.19 -11.64 8.47
N TYR A 107 -12.45 -12.06 8.43
CA TYR A 107 -13.45 -11.72 7.42
C TYR A 107 -14.59 -10.85 7.97
N GLU A 108 -14.54 -10.47 9.25
CA GLU A 108 -15.54 -9.62 9.88
C GLU A 108 -15.60 -8.25 9.21
N MET A 109 -16.74 -7.96 8.59
CA MET A 109 -16.94 -6.76 7.78
C MET A 109 -16.81 -5.47 8.60
N SER A 110 -17.15 -5.52 9.89
CA SER A 110 -17.01 -4.40 10.83
C SER A 110 -15.55 -4.06 11.13
N ASN A 111 -14.64 -5.02 10.93
CA ASN A 111 -13.20 -4.85 11.07
C ASN A 111 -12.51 -4.47 9.75
N LEU A 112 -13.26 -4.29 8.66
CA LEU A 112 -12.74 -3.97 7.33
C LEU A 112 -13.22 -2.60 6.86
N TRP A 113 -12.31 -1.84 6.26
CA TRP A 113 -12.60 -0.52 5.71
C TRP A 113 -11.77 -0.22 4.46
N LEU A 114 -12.29 0.70 3.65
CA LEU A 114 -11.67 1.15 2.42
C LEU A 114 -10.72 2.33 2.65
N LEU A 115 -9.49 2.25 2.14
CA LEU A 115 -8.45 3.27 2.21
C LEU A 115 -7.81 3.49 0.84
N SER A 116 -7.29 4.70 0.61
CA SER A 116 -6.27 4.94 -0.42
C SER A 116 -4.94 4.30 -0.04
N ARG A 117 -4.06 4.09 -1.02
CA ARG A 117 -2.68 3.63 -0.74
C ARG A 117 -1.92 4.59 0.17
N LYS A 118 -2.14 5.90 0.04
CA LYS A 118 -1.48 6.90 0.89
C LYS A 118 -1.91 6.73 2.36
N GLU A 119 -3.20 6.62 2.61
CA GLU A 119 -3.77 6.43 3.96
C GLU A 119 -3.30 5.10 4.57
N HIS A 120 -3.35 4.01 3.79
CA HIS A 120 -2.88 2.70 4.25
C HIS A 120 -1.39 2.71 4.62
N ASN A 121 -0.55 3.41 3.85
CA ASN A 121 0.88 3.55 4.17
C ASN A 121 1.12 4.33 5.47
N ILE A 122 0.32 5.37 5.75
CA ILE A 122 0.37 6.11 7.01
C ILE A 122 -0.03 5.19 8.17
N LYS A 123 -1.14 4.46 8.03
CA LYS A 123 -1.60 3.49 9.03
C LYS A 123 -0.54 2.42 9.32
N THR A 124 0.03 1.81 8.29
CA THR A 124 1.09 0.79 8.45
C THR A 124 2.28 1.30 9.26
N LYS A 125 2.70 2.56 9.05
CA LYS A 125 3.78 3.18 9.83
C LYS A 125 3.40 3.40 11.30
N LEU A 126 2.16 3.81 11.55
CA LEU A 126 1.64 3.97 12.92
C LEU A 126 1.53 2.62 13.64
N GLU A 127 1.06 1.58 12.97
CA GLU A 127 0.98 0.24 13.56
C GLU A 127 2.33 -0.33 14.00
N GLN A 128 3.40 0.03 13.28
CA GLN A 128 4.76 -0.40 13.62
C GLN A 128 5.27 0.24 14.92
N SER A 129 4.75 1.40 15.33
CA SER A 129 5.13 2.07 16.58
C SER A 129 4.23 1.71 17.77
N MET A 130 3.17 0.92 17.56
CA MET A 130 2.18 0.58 18.58
C MET A 130 2.34 -0.85 19.10
N LYS A 131 2.02 -1.06 20.38
CA LYS A 131 2.02 -2.40 21.00
C LYS A 131 0.79 -3.20 20.58
N PRO A 132 0.87 -4.55 20.49
CA PRO A 132 -0.27 -5.40 20.14
C PRO A 132 -1.54 -5.14 20.96
N ASN A 133 -1.42 -4.94 22.28
CA ASN A 133 -2.59 -4.65 23.13
C ASN A 133 -3.26 -3.32 22.76
N GLN A 134 -2.51 -2.30 22.35
CA GLN A 134 -3.10 -1.04 21.90
C GLN A 134 -3.88 -1.27 20.60
N LEU A 135 -3.28 -1.99 19.65
CA LEU A 135 -3.87 -2.26 18.34
C LEU A 135 -5.21 -3.04 18.41
N ARG A 136 -5.44 -3.83 19.46
CA ARG A 136 -6.72 -4.54 19.68
C ARG A 136 -7.87 -3.63 20.07
N HIS A 137 -7.59 -2.43 20.59
CA HIS A 137 -8.59 -1.54 21.19
C HIS A 137 -8.71 -0.20 20.48
N VAL A 138 -7.98 -0.01 19.38
CA VAL A 138 -8.05 1.23 18.60
C VAL A 138 -9.29 1.20 17.71
N SER A 139 -10.13 2.23 17.84
CA SER A 139 -11.34 2.37 17.05
C SER A 139 -11.06 2.88 15.64
N LYS A 140 -12.01 2.63 14.72
CA LYS A 140 -12.01 3.19 13.37
C LYS A 140 -11.91 4.72 13.38
N ASP A 141 -12.67 5.39 14.25
CA ASP A 141 -12.72 6.85 14.33
C ASP A 141 -11.37 7.44 14.79
N TRP A 142 -10.71 6.76 15.73
CA TRP A 142 -9.36 7.16 16.14
C TRP A 142 -8.38 7.04 14.98
N TRP A 143 -8.42 5.92 14.23
CA TRP A 143 -7.59 5.76 13.04
C TRP A 143 -7.85 6.84 12.01
N ALA A 144 -9.12 7.12 11.71
CA ALA A 144 -9.51 8.15 10.75
C ALA A 144 -8.92 9.52 11.16
N LYS A 145 -9.02 9.90 12.43
CA LYS A 145 -8.44 11.14 12.95
C LYS A 145 -6.93 11.19 12.75
N VAL A 146 -6.18 10.21 13.25
CA VAL A 146 -4.71 10.26 13.23
C VAL A 146 -4.10 10.11 11.84
N ILE A 147 -4.78 9.40 10.94
CA ILE A 147 -4.35 9.30 9.54
C ILE A 147 -4.60 10.64 8.85
N LYS A 148 -5.77 11.26 9.06
CA LYS A 148 -6.14 12.55 8.48
C LYS A 148 -5.20 13.68 8.92
N GLU A 149 -4.74 13.68 10.17
CA GLU A 149 -3.72 14.62 10.66
C GLU A 149 -2.34 14.48 9.99
N LYS A 150 -2.09 13.36 9.30
CA LYS A 150 -0.81 13.06 8.61
C LYS A 150 -0.92 13.08 7.08
N LEU A 151 -2.10 13.37 6.53
CA LEU A 151 -2.32 13.50 5.08
C LEU A 151 -1.75 14.82 4.56
#